data_AF-A0A258QWN1-F1
#
_entry.id   AF-A0A258QWN1-F1
#
_cell.length_a   1.000
_cell.length_b   1.000
_cell.length_c   1.000
_cell.angle_alpha   90.00
_cell.angle_beta   90.00
_cell.angle_gamma   90.00
#
_symmetry.space_group_name_H-M   'P 1'
#
loop_
_entity.id
_entity.type
_entity.pdbx_description
1 polymer ?
#
loop_
_entity_poly.entity_id
_entity_poly.type
_entity_poly.pdbx_seq_one_letter_code
_entity_poly.pdbx_strand_id
1 'polypeptide(L)'
;MMRMNKLLQAISLTALLAAGSSAIAALPEPMDPQQVSQLSFDERMKQTEQLRQEMAKATPEERKAYREKMRQKMDALTTEQRSAIHAKMQQDWKSLTDAQRKEMRDSRKAMIDSMSPQERNEMREERQRAMEKMSPQERQKWRDEMHKSMRMGGMKDQQAC
;
A
#
# COMPACT_ATOMS: atom_id res chain seq x y z
N MET A 1 5.00 -69.47 -25.26
CA MET A 1 6.23 -68.82 -25.74
C MET A 1 5.85 -67.76 -26.76
N MET A 2 6.26 -66.51 -26.50
CA MET A 2 6.74 -65.53 -27.50
C MET A 2 5.85 -65.15 -28.71
N ARG A 3 5.33 -63.90 -28.75
CA ARG A 3 5.85 -62.77 -29.56
C ARG A 3 4.80 -61.68 -29.89
N MET A 4 5.11 -60.48 -29.41
CA MET A 4 5.17 -59.18 -30.13
C MET A 4 3.93 -58.58 -30.84
N ASN A 5 3.57 -57.40 -30.31
CA ASN A 5 3.43 -56.10 -31.01
C ASN A 5 3.15 -56.11 -32.51
N LYS A 6 2.02 -55.51 -32.92
CA LYS A 6 1.94 -54.26 -33.73
C LYS A 6 0.57 -53.59 -33.46
N LEU A 7 0.54 -52.42 -32.83
CA LEU A 7 0.30 -51.13 -33.49
C LEU A 7 -0.98 -51.12 -34.35
N LEU A 8 -2.11 -50.76 -33.72
CA LEU A 8 -3.20 -50.07 -34.38
C LEU A 8 -3.51 -48.81 -33.57
N GLN A 9 -3.11 -47.70 -34.16
CA GLN A 9 -3.30 -46.34 -33.68
C GLN A 9 -4.80 -46.01 -33.75
N ALA A 10 -5.38 -45.64 -32.61
CA ALA A 10 -6.62 -44.87 -32.58
C ALA A 10 -6.30 -43.54 -31.90
N ILE A 11 -6.11 -42.52 -32.73
CA ILE A 11 -5.92 -41.13 -32.36
C ILE A 11 -7.27 -40.61 -31.87
N SER A 12 -7.48 -40.55 -30.56
CA SER A 12 -8.60 -39.81 -29.98
C SER A 12 -8.06 -38.50 -29.40
N LEU A 13 -8.12 -37.47 -30.24
CA LEU A 13 -7.92 -36.07 -29.90
C LEU A 13 -8.89 -35.70 -28.76
N THR A 14 -8.41 -35.72 -27.51
CA THR A 14 -9.20 -35.21 -26.38
C THR A 14 -8.74 -33.79 -26.14
N ALA A 15 -9.64 -32.85 -26.45
CA ALA A 15 -9.43 -31.42 -26.38
C ALA A 15 -8.94 -30.99 -25.00
N LEU A 16 -7.75 -30.37 -25.00
CA LEU A 16 -7.23 -29.64 -23.87
C LEU A 16 -8.13 -28.39 -23.69
N LEU A 17 -9.16 -28.49 -22.86
CA LEU A 17 -9.80 -27.29 -22.30
C LEU A 17 -8.79 -26.68 -21.32
N ALA A 18 -7.86 -25.91 -21.86
CA ALA A 18 -7.24 -24.84 -21.11
C ALA A 18 -8.35 -23.83 -20.80
N ALA A 19 -9.09 -24.06 -19.70
CA ALA A 19 -9.65 -22.95 -18.95
C ALA A 19 -8.44 -22.15 -18.48
N GLY A 20 -8.02 -21.21 -19.33
CA GLY A 20 -7.15 -20.13 -18.91
C GLY A 20 -7.90 -19.43 -17.81
N SER A 21 -7.61 -19.80 -16.56
CA SER A 21 -7.73 -18.87 -15.45
C SER A 21 -6.83 -17.71 -15.85
N SER A 22 -7.40 -16.72 -16.52
CA SER A 22 -6.87 -15.38 -16.47
C SER A 22 -6.88 -15.05 -14.99
N ALA A 23 -5.78 -15.33 -14.30
CA ALA A 23 -5.45 -14.66 -13.09
C ALA A 23 -5.34 -13.19 -13.50
N ILE A 24 -6.47 -12.48 -13.47
CA ILE A 24 -6.50 -11.03 -13.38
C ILE A 24 -5.56 -10.77 -12.21
N ALA A 25 -4.40 -10.18 -12.52
CA ALA A 25 -3.29 -10.12 -11.59
C ALA A 25 -3.73 -9.29 -10.37
N ALA A 26 -4.21 -9.98 -9.35
CA ALA A 26 -4.53 -9.37 -8.07
C ALA A 26 -3.26 -8.64 -7.61
N LEU A 27 -3.43 -7.39 -7.16
CA LEU A 27 -2.33 -6.61 -6.58
C LEU A 27 -1.49 -7.49 -5.65
N PRO A 28 -0.15 -7.29 -5.63
CA PRO A 28 0.72 -8.09 -4.77
C PRO A 28 0.20 -8.04 -3.34
N GLU A 29 0.44 -9.11 -2.58
CA GLU A 29 0.04 -9.10 -1.18
C GLU A 29 0.75 -7.95 -0.44
N PRO A 30 0.02 -7.11 0.33
CA PRO A 30 0.65 -6.05 1.10
C PRO A 30 1.73 -6.64 2.02
N MET A 31 2.92 -6.07 2.01
CA MET A 31 3.99 -6.52 2.91
C MET A 31 3.61 -6.28 4.37
N ASP A 32 4.14 -7.13 5.27
CA ASP A 32 3.95 -6.91 6.70
C ASP A 32 4.57 -5.57 7.14
N PRO A 33 3.87 -4.74 7.95
CA PRO A 33 4.41 -3.45 8.37
C PRO A 33 5.74 -3.53 9.14
N GLN A 34 5.98 -4.61 9.89
CA GLN A 34 7.27 -4.83 10.54
C GLN A 34 8.36 -5.08 9.50
N GLN A 35 8.09 -5.87 8.46
CA GLN A 35 9.04 -6.10 7.37
C GLN A 35 9.35 -4.80 6.62
N VAL A 36 8.32 -4.02 6.28
CA VAL A 36 8.52 -2.70 5.65
C VAL A 36 9.39 -1.81 6.53
N SER A 37 9.20 -1.86 7.85
CA SER A 37 10.02 -1.07 8.77
C SER A 37 11.49 -1.47 8.76
N GLN A 38 11.86 -2.70 8.36
CA GLN A 38 13.26 -3.13 8.34
C GLN A 38 13.99 -2.75 7.05
N LEU A 39 13.27 -2.37 5.99
CA LEU A 39 13.85 -1.99 4.71
C LEU A 39 14.58 -0.64 4.78
N SER A 40 15.65 -0.51 4.01
CA SER A 40 16.30 0.78 3.76
C SER A 40 15.37 1.74 3.01
N PHE A 41 15.73 3.03 2.99
CA PHE A 41 14.97 4.03 2.26
C PHE A 41 14.83 3.69 0.77
N ASP A 42 15.94 3.33 0.11
CA ASP A 42 15.97 3.04 -1.32
C ASP A 42 15.15 1.79 -1.67
N GLU A 43 15.21 0.75 -0.84
CA GLU A 43 14.38 -0.45 -0.99
C GLU A 43 12.89 -0.11 -0.85
N ARG A 44 12.51 0.71 0.13
CA ARG A 44 11.12 1.17 0.29
C ARG A 44 10.66 1.99 -0.90
N MET A 45 11.51 2.86 -1.44
CA MET A 45 11.17 3.66 -2.62
C MET A 45 10.96 2.79 -3.85
N LYS A 46 11.86 1.82 -4.08
CA LYS A 46 11.73 0.86 -5.19
C LYS A 46 10.44 0.03 -5.07
N GLN A 47 10.14 -0.50 -3.89
CA GLN A 47 8.90 -1.25 -3.66
C GLN A 47 7.66 -0.39 -3.84
N THR A 48 7.70 0.85 -3.35
CA THR A 48 6.58 1.79 -3.50
C THR A 48 6.34 2.09 -4.98
N GLU A 49 7.41 2.26 -5.77
CA GLU A 49 7.29 2.52 -7.20
C GLU A 49 6.73 1.32 -7.96
N GLN A 50 7.20 0.11 -7.66
CA GLN A 50 6.63 -1.12 -8.21
C GLN A 50 5.15 -1.25 -7.86
N LEU A 51 4.79 -1.03 -6.59
CA LEU A 51 3.40 -1.08 -6.14
C LEU A 51 2.53 -0.05 -6.86
N ARG A 52 3.05 1.16 -7.14
CA ARG A 52 2.31 2.18 -7.91
C ARG A 52 2.03 1.72 -9.33
N GLN A 53 3.00 1.12 -10.00
CA GLN A 53 2.82 0.60 -11.35
C GLN A 53 1.75 -0.48 -11.39
N GLU A 54 1.70 -1.36 -10.38
CA GLU A 54 0.66 -2.37 -10.23
C GLU A 54 -0.70 -1.73 -9.89
N MET A 55 -0.74 -0.76 -8.98
CA MET A 55 -1.97 -0.02 -8.64
C MET A 55 -2.53 0.77 -9.83
N ALA A 56 -1.69 1.28 -10.72
CA ALA A 56 -2.13 2.00 -11.92
C ALA A 56 -2.85 1.10 -12.93
N LYS A 57 -2.55 -0.21 -12.92
CA LYS A 57 -3.20 -1.22 -13.76
C LYS A 57 -4.45 -1.81 -13.11
N ALA A 58 -4.56 -1.70 -11.78
CA ALA A 58 -5.62 -2.31 -11.00
C ALA A 58 -6.93 -1.52 -11.00
N THR A 59 -8.04 -2.23 -10.89
CA THR A 59 -9.38 -1.68 -10.72
C THR A 59 -9.51 -0.93 -9.37
N PRO A 60 -10.46 0.01 -9.23
CA PRO A 60 -10.78 0.62 -7.94
C PRO A 60 -11.07 -0.40 -6.82
N GLU A 61 -11.76 -1.50 -7.15
CA GLU A 61 -12.12 -2.58 -6.23
C GLU A 61 -10.88 -3.33 -5.75
N GLU A 62 -9.94 -3.66 -6.64
CA GLU A 62 -8.67 -4.30 -6.27
C GLU A 62 -7.81 -3.38 -5.39
N ARG A 63 -7.74 -2.09 -5.74
CA ARG A 63 -7.04 -1.09 -4.91
C ARG A 63 -7.67 -0.97 -3.52
N LYS A 64 -9.01 -1.05 -3.43
CA LYS A 64 -9.73 -1.07 -2.16
C LYS A 64 -9.43 -2.34 -1.35
N ALA A 65 -9.43 -3.51 -1.99
CA ALA A 65 -9.10 -4.77 -1.35
C ALA A 65 -7.65 -4.78 -0.82
N TYR A 66 -6.71 -4.21 -1.58
CA TYR A 66 -5.33 -4.05 -1.12
C TYR A 66 -5.24 -3.16 0.13
N ARG A 67 -5.93 -2.01 0.13
CA ARG A 67 -5.98 -1.11 1.30
C ARG A 67 -6.58 -1.80 2.53
N GLU A 68 -7.63 -2.59 2.34
CA GLU A 68 -8.25 -3.35 3.42
C GLU A 68 -7.31 -4.40 4.01
N LYS A 69 -6.61 -5.17 3.17
CA LYS A 69 -5.59 -6.12 3.64
C LYS A 69 -4.47 -5.41 4.40
N MET A 70 -4.01 -4.24 3.94
CA MET A 70 -3.01 -3.46 4.64
C MET A 70 -3.51 -2.98 6.02
N ARG A 71 -4.78 -2.56 6.11
CA ARG A 71 -5.43 -2.23 7.39
C ARG A 71 -5.45 -3.42 8.32
N GLN A 72 -5.85 -4.59 7.84
CA GLN A 72 -5.87 -5.83 8.64
C GLN A 72 -4.48 -6.18 9.19
N LYS A 73 -3.42 -6.05 8.38
CA LYS A 73 -2.04 -6.26 8.85
C LYS A 73 -1.63 -5.25 9.92
N MET A 74 -2.00 -3.97 9.77
CA MET A 74 -1.79 -2.97 10.81
C MET A 74 -2.61 -3.25 12.08
N ASP A 75 -3.84 -3.71 11.93
CA ASP A 75 -4.75 -4.02 13.02
C ASP A 75 -4.28 -5.22 13.85
N ALA A 76 -3.64 -6.19 13.21
CA ALA A 76 -3.03 -7.35 13.85
C ALA A 76 -1.81 -7.02 14.72
N LEU A 77 -1.20 -5.83 14.57
CA LEU A 77 -0.06 -5.42 15.39
C LEU A 77 -0.48 -5.01 16.80
N THR A 78 0.32 -5.42 17.78
CA THR A 78 0.24 -4.91 19.15
C THR A 78 0.58 -3.42 19.22
N THR A 79 0.14 -2.75 20.29
CA THR A 79 0.47 -1.35 20.56
C THR A 79 1.99 -1.11 20.59
N GLU A 80 2.76 -2.04 21.17
CA GLU A 80 4.23 -1.96 21.23
C GLU A 80 4.86 -2.05 19.85
N GLN A 81 4.44 -3.01 19.01
CA GLN A 81 4.93 -3.13 17.63
C GLN A 81 4.60 -1.88 16.81
N ARG A 82 3.37 -1.35 16.93
CA ARG A 82 2.98 -0.10 16.25
C ARG A 82 3.86 1.07 16.69
N SER A 83 4.11 1.19 17.99
CA SER A 83 4.97 2.24 18.56
C SER A 83 6.41 2.12 18.04
N ALA A 84 6.97 0.91 18.01
CA ALA A 84 8.33 0.66 17.51
C ALA A 84 8.47 1.00 16.02
N ILE A 85 7.51 0.59 15.19
CA ILE A 85 7.47 0.96 13.77
C ILE A 85 7.41 2.48 13.62
N HIS A 86 6.51 3.15 14.36
CA HIS A 86 6.37 4.60 14.29
C HIS A 86 7.66 5.31 14.70
N ALA A 87 8.30 4.89 15.79
CA ALA A 87 9.57 5.45 16.24
C ALA A 87 10.67 5.30 15.18
N LYS A 88 10.79 4.12 14.57
CA LYS A 88 11.76 3.89 13.50
C LYS A 88 11.48 4.76 12.28
N MET A 89 10.23 4.81 11.80
CA MET A 89 9.88 5.62 10.64
C MET A 89 10.09 7.11 10.89
N GLN A 90 9.86 7.59 12.11
CA GLN A 90 10.18 8.97 12.51
C GLN A 90 11.69 9.24 12.51
N GLN A 91 12.51 8.28 12.95
CA GLN A 91 13.97 8.39 12.88
C GLN A 91 14.46 8.42 11.43
N ASP A 92 13.99 7.49 10.60
CA ASP A 92 14.31 7.44 9.18
C ASP A 92 13.93 8.77 8.50
N TRP A 93 12.74 9.32 8.79
CA TRP A 93 12.29 10.61 8.25
C TRP A 93 13.22 11.78 8.60
N LYS A 94 13.74 11.80 9.84
CA LYS A 94 14.69 12.82 10.28
C LYS A 94 16.03 12.72 9.53
N SER A 95 16.44 11.52 9.12
CA SER A 95 17.66 11.30 8.35
C SER A 95 17.55 11.63 6.85
N LEU A 96 16.34 11.85 6.32
CA LEU A 96 16.17 12.19 4.91
C LEU A 96 16.65 13.61 4.58
N THR A 97 17.21 13.76 3.39
CA THR A 97 17.48 15.06 2.77
C THR A 97 16.19 15.76 2.35
N ASP A 98 16.24 17.07 2.15
CA ASP A 98 15.06 17.82 1.71
C ASP A 98 14.61 17.44 0.30
N ALA A 99 15.55 17.07 -0.58
CA ALA A 99 15.24 16.52 -1.91
C ALA A 99 14.44 15.22 -1.80
N GLN A 100 14.87 14.27 -0.96
CA GLN A 100 14.15 13.01 -0.73
C GLN A 100 12.77 13.24 -0.10
N ARG A 101 12.65 14.17 0.87
CA ARG A 101 11.36 14.52 1.46
C ARG A 101 10.42 15.14 0.41
N LYS A 102 10.95 16.00 -0.46
CA LYS A 102 10.19 16.61 -1.56
C LYS A 102 9.70 15.54 -2.54
N GLU A 103 10.57 14.63 -2.95
CA GLU A 103 10.22 13.49 -3.82
C GLU A 103 9.07 12.68 -3.23
N MET A 104 9.13 12.34 -1.93
CA MET A 104 8.03 11.63 -1.27
C MET A 104 6.71 12.42 -1.27
N ARG A 105 6.75 13.74 -1.06
CA ARG A 105 5.55 14.60 -1.09
C ARG A 105 4.95 14.66 -2.49
N ASP A 106 5.77 14.91 -3.49
CA ASP A 106 5.35 15.00 -4.89
C ASP A 106 4.76 13.68 -5.35
N SER A 107 5.40 12.59 -4.96
CA SER A 107 4.96 11.24 -5.31
C SER A 107 3.64 10.86 -4.63
N ARG A 108 3.44 11.26 -3.37
CA ARG A 108 2.15 11.13 -2.70
C ARG A 108 1.07 11.97 -3.39
N LYS A 109 1.39 13.19 -3.81
CA LYS A 109 0.47 14.06 -4.53
C LYS A 109 0.04 13.43 -5.85
N ALA A 110 0.99 12.94 -6.65
CA ALA A 110 0.72 12.26 -7.91
C ALA A 110 -0.20 11.05 -7.73
N MET A 111 0.01 10.25 -6.68
CA MET A 111 -0.86 9.12 -6.35
C MET A 111 -2.30 9.55 -6.03
N ILE A 112 -2.50 10.63 -5.28
CA ILE A 112 -3.85 11.14 -5.00
C ILE A 112 -4.47 11.70 -6.29
N ASP A 113 -3.68 12.41 -7.09
CA ASP A 113 -4.11 13.03 -8.34
C ASP A 113 -4.55 11.97 -9.38
N SER A 114 -4.02 10.74 -9.32
CA SER A 114 -4.46 9.61 -10.16
C SER A 114 -5.67 8.82 -9.64
N MET A 115 -6.15 9.07 -8.42
CA MET A 115 -7.38 8.44 -7.90
C MET A 115 -8.64 9.03 -8.53
N SER A 116 -9.65 8.18 -8.71
CA SER A 116 -10.98 8.63 -9.16
C SER A 116 -11.67 9.50 -8.09
N PRO A 117 -12.62 10.38 -8.48
CA PRO A 117 -13.41 11.16 -7.54
C PRO A 117 -14.13 10.29 -6.49
N GLN A 118 -14.64 9.12 -6.90
CA GLN A 118 -15.30 8.17 -6.01
C GLN A 118 -14.33 7.65 -4.95
N GLU A 119 -13.13 7.19 -5.34
CA GLU A 119 -12.13 6.70 -4.38
C GLU A 119 -11.72 7.79 -3.38
N ARG A 120 -11.56 9.04 -3.87
CA ARG A 120 -11.26 10.17 -2.98
C ARG A 120 -12.40 10.45 -2.01
N ASN A 121 -13.65 10.31 -2.45
CA ASN A 121 -14.82 10.48 -1.58
C ASN A 121 -14.90 9.36 -0.53
N GLU A 122 -14.70 8.10 -0.93
CA GLU A 122 -14.66 6.95 -0.01
C GLU A 122 -13.59 7.14 1.09
N MET A 123 -12.41 7.64 0.73
CA MET A 123 -11.36 7.97 1.71
C MET A 123 -11.77 9.09 2.67
N ARG A 124 -12.53 10.09 2.20
CA ARG A 124 -13.04 11.18 3.05
C ARG A 124 -14.09 10.65 4.02
N GLU A 125 -15.02 9.82 3.54
CA GLU A 125 -16.05 9.19 4.37
C GLU A 125 -15.46 8.24 5.40
N GLU A 126 -14.42 7.48 5.04
CA GLU A 126 -13.73 6.63 5.99
C GLU A 126 -13.06 7.44 7.11
N ARG A 127 -12.37 8.53 6.74
CA ARG A 127 -11.79 9.45 7.73
C ARG A 127 -12.87 10.07 8.62
N GLN A 128 -14.00 10.47 8.03
CA GLN A 128 -15.12 11.02 8.77
C GLN A 128 -15.68 10.00 9.78
N ARG A 129 -15.90 8.74 9.36
CA ARG A 129 -16.32 7.65 10.26
C ARG A 129 -15.32 7.37 11.37
N ALA A 130 -14.02 7.45 11.08
CA ALA A 130 -12.99 7.31 12.10
C ALA A 130 -13.04 8.44 13.13
N MET A 131 -13.26 9.69 12.69
CA MET A 131 -13.43 10.84 13.57
C MET A 131 -14.71 10.75 14.41
N GLU A 132 -15.81 10.26 13.85
CA GLU A 132 -17.08 10.08 14.55
C GLU A 132 -16.97 9.11 15.73
N LYS A 133 -16.12 8.08 15.61
CA LYS A 133 -15.83 7.13 16.69
C LYS A 133 -14.97 7.71 17.81
N MET A 134 -14.30 8.84 17.60
CA MET A 134 -13.51 9.52 18.64
C MET A 134 -14.40 10.40 19.52
N SER A 135 -14.08 10.46 20.82
CA SER A 135 -14.66 11.41 21.76
C SER A 135 -14.27 12.86 21.42
N PRO A 136 -15.02 13.88 21.91
CA PRO A 136 -14.67 15.28 21.69
C PRO A 136 -13.25 15.64 22.15
N GLN A 137 -12.77 15.05 23.25
CA GLN A 137 -11.42 15.26 23.77
C GLN A 137 -10.35 14.66 22.85
N GLU A 138 -10.56 13.44 22.36
CA GLU A 138 -9.65 12.80 21.40
C GLU A 138 -9.59 13.59 20.08
N ARG A 139 -10.74 14.08 19.58
CA ARG A 139 -10.78 14.95 18.39
C ARG A 139 -10.01 16.25 18.62
N GLN A 140 -10.10 16.84 19.82
CA GLN A 140 -9.37 18.06 20.15
C GLN A 140 -7.86 17.80 20.16
N LYS A 141 -7.41 16.75 20.85
CA LYS A 141 -6.00 16.35 20.86
C LYS A 141 -5.47 16.10 19.45
N TRP A 142 -6.23 15.40 18.61
CA TRP A 142 -5.87 15.18 17.21
C TRP A 142 -5.73 16.50 16.43
N ARG A 143 -6.65 17.45 16.61
CA ARG A 143 -6.55 18.79 15.97
C ARG A 143 -5.29 19.52 16.42
N ASP A 144 -4.97 19.50 17.71
CA ASP A 144 -3.80 20.18 18.26
C ASP A 144 -2.49 19.57 17.73
N GLU A 145 -2.42 18.23 17.65
CA GLU A 145 -1.29 17.51 17.05
C GLU A 145 -1.13 17.82 15.54
N MET A 146 -2.23 17.86 14.80
CA MET A 146 -2.23 18.23 13.39
C MET A 146 -1.78 19.68 13.18
N HIS A 147 -2.28 20.63 13.96
CA HIS A 147 -1.85 22.04 13.90
C HIS A 147 -0.36 22.19 14.24
N LYS A 148 0.14 21.46 15.24
CA LYS A 148 1.56 21.45 15.60
C LYS A 148 2.42 20.88 14.48
N SER A 149 2.02 19.77 13.87
CA SER A 149 2.76 19.16 12.75
C SER A 149 2.77 20.04 11.49
N MET A 150 1.66 20.68 11.15
CA MET A 150 1.58 21.63 10.03
C MET A 150 2.44 22.87 10.25
N ARG A 151 2.43 23.43 11.48
CA ARG A 151 3.28 24.57 11.84
C ARG A 151 4.76 24.21 11.79
N MET A 152 5.15 23.05 12.31
CA MET A 152 6.55 22.59 12.30
C MET A 152 7.04 22.13 10.92
N GLY A 153 6.13 21.70 10.04
CA GLY A 153 6.42 21.47 8.61
C GLY A 153 6.65 22.78 7.86
N GLY A 154 5.74 23.76 8.03
CA GLY A 154 5.82 25.05 7.35
C GLY A 154 6.93 25.99 7.84
N MET A 155 7.32 25.92 9.12
CA MET A 155 8.44 26.73 9.65
C MET A 155 9.81 26.30 9.11
N LYS A 156 9.98 25.05 8.70
CA LYS A 156 11.26 24.55 8.14
C LYS A 156 11.43 24.92 6.68
N ASP A 157 10.33 25.02 5.93
CA ASP A 157 10.34 25.45 4.54
C ASP A 157 10.62 26.97 4.40
N GLN A 158 10.48 27.74 5.49
CA GLN A 158 10.71 29.19 5.52
C GLN A 158 12.15 29.59 5.91
N GLN A 159 12.98 28.62 6.33
CA GLN A 159 14.41 28.83 6.61
C GLN A 159 15.33 28.44 5.45
N ALA A 160 14.75 28.06 4.31
CA ALA A 160 15.47 27.73 3.07
C ALA A 160 15.21 28.75 1.93
N CYS A 161 14.84 29.98 2.28
CA CYS A 161 14.88 31.14 1.39
C CYS A 161 15.81 32.21 1.97
#